data_AF-A0A368ZZH5-F1
#
_entry.id   AF-A0A368ZZH5-F1
#
_cell.length_a   1.000
_cell.length_b   1.000
_cell.length_c   1.000
_cell.angle_alpha   90.00
_cell.angle_beta   90.00
_cell.angle_gamma   90.00
#
_symmetry.space_group_name_H-M   'P 1'
#
loop_
_entity.id
_entity.type
_entity.pdbx_description
1 polymer ?
#
loop_
_entity_poly.entity_id
_entity_poly.type
_entity_poly.pdbx_seq_one_letter_code
_entity_poly.pdbx_strand_id
1 'polypeptide(L)'
;MNKDITPKDVFIFFLNAGVILLLLMAWIPEQGFTLLGRKIYFATFSDFGWGTTNLSKTPSSVTDSLQHSGAPDSIAIQPAARKKRPLLLYSGKVSPLAGFYEITTKGNPIKGTIRVIHYGDSQIENDRISSYLRERWQSLIGGGGMGYLPANAWIPHLSATHSNSDNWMRYTAFGRSHPDITHRRFGPFQSFARFTPADTALCHSVQNAWIEVSASNRGFKNTLHYNQLKVWLGNNAMDFEIAVSQNGTLLQHFLIPPLLEKDTALLIPLNEMGSTVRLEFSARHSPDVYGISLESSTGLVLDNVPMRGADGTSFARTDLKQLAHFFKKEKTALIILQFGGNAVPYLKDREAAGRSAANIARQVRLLRKLSENTPILFIGPSDMSVKVRDAFVTHPLLSDYRDSLILHITSAGAAYYDLMEAMGGEGSMVRWVTSDPPLAATDYIHFTPAGARLAAEKLYEILESDRMQHLKNRKRKPEPPNHTHSVNEPGI
;
A
#
# COMPACT_ATOMS: atom_id res chain seq x y z
N MET A 1 14.96 -48.31 36.51
CA MET A 1 14.32 -47.96 37.79
C MET A 1 13.67 -46.59 37.62
N ASN A 2 12.37 -46.54 37.37
CA ASN A 2 11.61 -45.29 37.46
C ASN A 2 11.44 -44.98 38.95
N LYS A 3 11.97 -43.85 39.42
CA LYS A 3 11.61 -43.32 40.74
C LYS A 3 10.21 -42.74 40.62
N ASP A 4 9.28 -43.24 41.43
CA ASP A 4 7.95 -42.66 41.56
C ASP A 4 8.09 -41.23 42.12
N ILE A 5 7.64 -40.24 41.34
CA ILE A 5 7.66 -38.83 41.72
C ILE A 5 6.57 -38.62 42.78
N THR A 6 6.97 -38.22 43.98
CA THR A 6 6.04 -37.95 45.07
C THR A 6 5.60 -36.47 45.07
N PRO A 7 4.46 -36.11 45.71
CA PRO A 7 4.05 -34.71 45.87
C PRO A 7 5.13 -33.82 46.53
N LYS A 8 5.97 -34.42 47.39
CA LYS A 8 7.10 -33.73 48.02
C LYS A 8 8.18 -33.37 46.99
N ASP A 9 8.44 -34.24 46.02
CA ASP A 9 9.42 -33.98 44.95
C ASP A 9 8.92 -32.86 44.03
N VAL A 10 7.62 -32.81 43.75
CA VAL A 10 6.98 -31.72 43.00
C VAL A 10 7.07 -30.40 43.76
N PHE A 11 6.78 -30.40 45.07
CA PHE A 11 6.91 -29.20 45.90
C PHE A 11 8.36 -28.70 45.97
N ILE A 12 9.33 -29.59 46.19
CA ILE A 12 10.75 -29.25 46.21
C ILE A 12 11.21 -28.70 44.85
N PHE A 13 10.70 -29.26 43.75
CA PHE A 13 10.98 -28.74 42.41
C PHE A 13 10.50 -27.29 42.25
N PHE A 14 9.24 -27.00 42.58
CA PHE A 14 8.72 -25.63 42.49
C PHE A 14 9.40 -24.66 43.45
N LEU A 15 9.74 -25.11 44.66
CA LEU A 15 10.49 -24.31 45.62
C LEU A 15 11.88 -23.94 45.07
N ASN A 16 12.62 -24.92 44.55
CA ASN A 16 13.93 -24.68 43.96
C ASN A 16 13.85 -23.80 42.71
N ALA A 17 12.86 -24.03 41.84
CA ALA A 17 12.62 -23.19 40.68
C ALA A 17 12.31 -21.74 41.09
N GLY A 18 11.48 -21.54 42.12
CA GLY A 18 11.18 -20.23 42.69
C GLY A 18 12.41 -19.52 43.25
N VAL A 19 13.25 -20.23 44.02
CA VAL A 19 14.51 -19.68 44.56
C VAL A 19 15.48 -19.28 43.45
N ILE A 20 15.64 -20.12 42.42
CA ILE A 20 16.49 -19.81 41.27
C ILE A 20 15.97 -18.57 40.52
N LEU A 21 14.66 -18.47 40.30
CA LEU A 21 14.05 -17.30 39.68
C LEU A 21 14.32 -16.05 40.53
N LEU A 22 14.10 -16.09 41.84
CA LEU A 22 14.37 -14.95 42.75
C LEU A 22 15.85 -14.50 42.73
N LEU A 23 16.78 -15.45 42.66
CA LEU A 23 18.22 -15.13 42.51
C LEU A 23 18.53 -14.48 41.16
N LEU A 24 17.89 -14.95 40.08
CA LEU A 24 18.01 -14.33 38.76
C LEU A 24 17.41 -12.91 38.74
N MET A 25 16.29 -12.68 39.44
CA MET A 25 15.68 -11.35 39.58
C MET A 25 16.58 -10.37 40.35
N ALA A 26 17.38 -10.88 41.31
CA ALA A 26 18.33 -10.07 42.08
C ALA A 26 19.60 -9.72 41.29
N TRP A 27 20.00 -10.61 40.37
CA TRP A 27 21.31 -10.55 39.72
C TRP A 27 21.27 -9.97 38.30
N ILE A 28 20.13 -10.06 37.62
CA ILE A 28 19.96 -9.51 36.27
C ILE A 28 19.59 -8.02 36.36
N PRO A 29 20.31 -7.11 35.67
CA PRO A 29 20.01 -5.68 35.69
C PRO A 29 18.61 -5.36 35.11
N GLU A 30 17.93 -4.35 35.65
CA GLU A 30 16.60 -3.89 35.17
C GLU A 30 16.59 -3.47 33.69
N GLN A 31 17.73 -3.00 33.19
CA GLN A 31 17.93 -2.65 31.80
C GLN A 31 18.10 -3.88 30.89
N GLY A 32 18.12 -5.10 31.42
CA GLY A 32 18.38 -6.35 30.71
C GLY A 32 19.85 -6.53 30.33
N PHE A 33 20.15 -7.60 29.61
CA PHE A 33 21.49 -7.89 29.08
C PHE A 33 21.42 -8.29 27.60
N THR A 34 22.55 -8.17 26.90
CA THR A 34 22.63 -8.54 25.48
C THR A 34 23.17 -9.95 25.33
N LEU A 35 22.45 -10.81 24.61
CA LEU A 35 22.89 -12.16 24.26
C LEU A 35 22.59 -12.41 22.78
N LEU A 36 23.61 -12.82 22.01
CA LEU A 36 23.52 -13.07 20.56
C LEU A 36 22.88 -11.91 19.76
N GLY A 37 23.23 -10.67 20.12
CA GLY A 37 22.73 -9.46 19.45
C GLY A 37 21.27 -9.12 19.73
N ARG A 38 20.60 -9.87 20.62
CA ARG A 38 19.25 -9.56 21.10
C ARG A 38 19.32 -9.11 22.56
N LYS A 39 18.54 -8.08 22.88
CA LYS A 39 18.41 -7.60 24.25
C LYS A 39 17.38 -8.48 24.97
N ILE A 40 17.85 -9.22 25.97
CA ILE A 40 17.04 -10.11 26.80
C ILE A 40 16.71 -9.36 28.09
N TYR A 41 15.42 -9.37 28.43
CA TYR A 41 14.92 -8.84 29.69
C TYR A 41 14.49 -10.02 30.56
N PHE A 42 14.77 -9.92 31.85
CA PHE A 42 14.27 -10.83 32.87
C PHE A 42 13.47 -9.99 33.86
N ALA A 43 12.42 -10.57 34.44
CA ALA A 43 11.60 -9.86 35.41
C ALA A 43 12.45 -9.50 36.64
N THR A 44 12.18 -8.33 37.23
CA THR A 44 12.91 -7.81 38.39
C THR A 44 11.94 -7.55 39.53
N PHE A 45 12.45 -7.33 40.75
CA PHE A 45 11.58 -7.13 41.92
C PHE A 45 10.68 -5.89 41.79
N SER A 46 11.13 -4.85 41.10
CA SER A 46 10.34 -3.64 40.83
C SER A 46 9.13 -3.92 39.95
N ASP A 47 9.21 -4.90 39.03
CA ASP A 47 8.08 -5.32 38.18
C ASP A 47 6.94 -5.96 39.00
N PHE A 48 7.21 -6.43 40.22
CA PHE A 48 6.22 -6.98 41.15
C PHE A 48 5.89 -6.04 42.32
N GLY A 49 6.33 -4.77 42.24
CA GLY A 49 6.11 -3.77 43.28
C GLY A 49 6.94 -4.00 44.55
N TRP A 50 7.97 -4.84 44.49
CA TRP A 50 8.87 -5.14 45.61
C TRP A 50 10.11 -4.24 45.49
N GLY A 51 10.01 -3.03 46.01
CA GLY A 51 11.10 -2.05 46.02
C GLY A 51 10.78 -0.92 46.99
N THR A 52 11.80 -0.23 47.49
CA THR A 52 11.63 0.92 48.39
C THR A 52 10.85 2.01 47.66
N THR A 53 9.56 2.12 47.97
CA THR A 53 8.77 3.30 47.66
C THR A 53 9.36 4.46 48.45
N ASN A 54 9.97 5.42 47.77
CA ASN A 54 10.16 6.75 48.34
C ASN A 54 8.76 7.38 48.48
N LEU A 55 8.07 7.02 49.56
CA LEU A 55 6.84 7.66 50.02
C LEU A 55 7.21 9.04 50.55
N SER A 56 7.17 10.04 49.67
CA SER A 56 7.17 11.44 50.10
C SER A 56 5.84 11.75 50.80
N LYS A 57 5.92 11.84 52.13
CA LYS A 57 5.10 12.64 53.06
C LYS A 57 3.60 12.78 52.75
N THR A 58 2.80 12.01 53.47
CA THR A 58 1.43 12.37 53.85
C THR A 58 1.41 13.53 54.85
N PRO A 59 0.33 14.33 54.86
CA PRO A 59 -0.28 14.75 56.10
C PRO A 59 -1.74 14.28 56.20
N SER A 60 -1.97 13.52 57.27
CA SER A 60 -3.03 13.72 58.27
C SER A 60 -4.52 13.54 57.93
N SER A 61 -5.15 12.81 58.86
CA SER A 61 -6.57 12.74 59.26
C SER A 61 -7.56 12.06 58.33
N VAL A 62 -7.79 10.78 58.61
CA VAL A 62 -9.04 10.07 58.34
C VAL A 62 -9.89 10.14 59.61
N THR A 63 -11.03 10.83 59.54
CA THR A 63 -12.19 10.55 60.38
C THR A 63 -13.38 10.26 59.47
N ASP A 64 -13.83 9.02 59.55
CA ASP A 64 -15.19 8.48 59.42
C ASP A 64 -16.25 9.26 58.63
N SER A 65 -16.78 8.65 57.56
CA SER A 65 -18.21 8.31 57.44
C SER A 65 -18.56 7.71 56.08
N LEU A 66 -19.33 6.63 56.13
CA LEU A 66 -20.01 5.95 55.03
C LEU A 66 -20.98 6.87 54.28
N GLN A 67 -20.91 6.91 52.94
CA GLN A 67 -22.04 6.70 51.99
C GLN A 67 -21.70 7.14 50.55
N HIS A 68 -22.08 6.27 49.60
CA HIS A 68 -22.41 6.51 48.19
C HIS A 68 -21.67 7.59 47.37
N SER A 69 -20.86 7.16 46.40
CA SER A 69 -21.02 7.45 44.96
C SER A 69 -19.83 6.92 44.16
N GLY A 70 -20.06 6.53 42.90
CA GLY A 70 -19.14 5.72 42.09
C GLY A 70 -17.77 6.33 41.86
N ALA A 71 -16.75 5.47 41.81
CA ALA A 71 -15.40 5.83 41.42
C ALA A 71 -15.26 5.82 39.88
N PRO A 72 -14.82 6.93 39.25
CA PRO A 72 -14.07 6.88 38.01
C PRO A 72 -12.59 6.94 38.38
N ASP A 73 -11.82 5.86 38.18
CA ASP A 73 -10.37 5.95 38.26
C ASP A 73 -9.73 5.14 37.12
N SER A 74 -9.82 5.71 35.93
CA SER A 74 -8.73 5.62 34.96
C SER A 74 -7.89 6.87 35.16
N ILE A 75 -6.64 6.70 35.59
CA ILE A 75 -5.61 7.73 35.47
C ILE A 75 -5.41 7.95 33.95
N ALA A 76 -6.29 8.76 33.37
CA ALA A 76 -6.09 9.34 32.07
C ALA A 76 -5.00 10.40 32.24
N ILE A 77 -3.75 10.00 32.04
CA ILE A 77 -2.69 10.93 31.69
C ILE A 77 -3.19 11.65 30.44
N GLN A 78 -3.78 12.83 30.59
CA GLN A 78 -4.06 13.69 29.45
C GLN A 78 -2.69 14.07 28.85
N PRO A 79 -2.36 13.63 27.63
CA PRO A 79 -1.12 14.05 27.02
C PRO A 79 -1.24 15.56 26.79
N ALA A 80 -0.22 16.32 27.20
CA ALA A 80 -0.10 17.73 26.86
C ALA A 80 -0.45 17.94 25.36
N ALA A 81 -1.25 18.96 25.06
CA ALA A 81 -1.81 19.17 23.73
C ALA A 81 -0.71 19.24 22.66
N ARG A 82 -0.48 18.11 21.97
CA ARG A 82 0.48 18.01 20.89
C ARG A 82 0.03 18.94 19.76
N LYS A 83 0.91 19.85 19.34
CA LYS A 83 0.66 20.71 18.18
C LYS A 83 0.43 19.81 16.96
N LYS A 84 -0.81 19.77 16.45
CA LYS A 84 -1.19 18.93 15.30
C LYS A 84 -0.30 19.26 14.10
N ARG A 85 0.39 18.24 13.57
CA ARG A 85 1.19 18.39 12.35
C ARG A 85 0.25 18.42 11.13
N PRO A 86 0.57 19.15 10.05
CA PRO A 86 -0.15 19.01 8.78
C PRO A 86 -0.08 17.57 8.29
N LEU A 87 -1.19 17.04 7.78
CA LEU A 87 -1.24 15.66 7.27
C LEU A 87 -0.67 15.52 5.85
N LEU A 88 -0.79 16.56 5.03
CA LEU A 88 -0.23 16.62 3.68
C LEU A 88 0.90 17.65 3.64
N LEU A 89 2.10 17.20 3.31
CA LEU A 89 3.33 17.99 3.32
C LEU A 89 3.98 18.00 1.95
N TYR A 90 4.50 19.14 1.53
CA TYR A 90 5.25 19.29 0.29
C TYR A 90 6.13 20.53 0.32
N SER A 91 7.14 20.56 -0.56
CA SER A 91 8.01 21.72 -0.73
C SER A 91 7.29 22.82 -1.52
N GLY A 92 7.22 24.03 -0.97
CA GLY A 92 6.68 25.21 -1.64
C GLY A 92 5.20 25.51 -1.34
N LYS A 93 4.66 26.55 -2.00
CA LYS A 93 3.30 27.07 -1.77
C LYS A 93 2.23 26.43 -2.66
N VAL A 94 2.64 25.76 -3.74
CA VAL A 94 1.76 25.12 -4.70
C VAL A 94 1.89 23.61 -4.53
N SER A 95 0.76 22.93 -4.38
CA SER A 95 0.73 21.48 -4.26
C SER A 95 1.37 20.82 -5.49
N PRO A 96 2.29 19.84 -5.32
CA PRO A 96 2.78 18.99 -6.40
C PRO A 96 1.66 18.19 -7.10
N LEU A 97 0.47 18.10 -6.50
CA LEU A 97 -0.70 17.42 -7.04
C LEU A 97 -1.58 18.34 -7.92
N ALA A 98 -1.21 19.62 -8.07
CA ALA A 98 -1.96 20.60 -8.84
C ALA A 98 -2.35 20.13 -10.25
N GLY A 99 -1.41 19.54 -11.01
CA GLY A 99 -1.70 19.06 -12.36
C GLY A 99 -2.80 17.98 -12.38
N PHE A 100 -2.82 17.08 -11.40
CA PHE A 100 -3.88 16.09 -11.26
C PHE A 100 -5.22 16.77 -10.88
N TYR A 101 -5.20 17.74 -9.98
CA TYR A 101 -6.39 18.50 -9.59
C TYR A 101 -7.02 19.28 -10.74
N GLU A 102 -6.20 19.83 -11.63
CA GLU A 102 -6.66 20.54 -12.82
C GLU A 102 -7.36 19.59 -13.80
N ILE A 103 -6.77 18.42 -14.06
CA ILE A 103 -7.35 17.38 -14.93
C ILE A 103 -8.64 16.82 -14.32
N THR A 104 -8.70 16.71 -12.99
CA THR A 104 -9.85 16.15 -12.25
C THR A 104 -10.84 17.20 -11.76
N THR A 105 -10.84 18.41 -12.34
CA THR A 105 -11.82 19.44 -11.99
C THR A 105 -13.20 19.07 -12.54
N LYS A 106 -14.21 19.04 -11.65
CA LYS A 106 -15.60 18.77 -12.02
C LYS A 106 -16.07 19.68 -13.16
N GLY A 107 -16.68 19.09 -14.18
CA GLY A 107 -17.17 19.79 -15.38
C GLY A 107 -16.15 19.91 -16.51
N ASN A 108 -14.92 19.41 -16.34
CA ASN A 108 -13.95 19.23 -17.42
C ASN A 108 -14.05 17.78 -17.95
N PRO A 109 -14.71 17.52 -19.08
CA PRO A 109 -14.85 16.17 -19.60
C PRO A 109 -13.48 15.62 -20.03
N ILE A 110 -13.07 14.50 -19.44
CA ILE A 110 -11.85 13.81 -19.82
C ILE A 110 -12.06 13.16 -21.19
N LYS A 111 -11.25 13.55 -22.18
CA LYS A 111 -11.23 12.89 -23.50
C LYS A 111 -10.44 11.58 -23.42
N GLY A 112 -11.16 10.45 -23.47
CA GLY A 112 -10.59 9.12 -23.27
C GLY A 112 -10.34 8.82 -21.80
N THR A 113 -9.34 8.00 -21.48
CA THR A 113 -9.01 7.63 -20.09
C THR A 113 -7.82 8.40 -19.53
N ILE A 114 -7.81 8.60 -18.21
CA ILE A 114 -6.62 8.91 -17.42
C ILE A 114 -6.45 7.82 -16.36
N ARG A 115 -5.21 7.54 -15.99
CA ARG A 115 -4.90 6.46 -15.04
C ARG A 115 -4.26 6.98 -13.76
N VAL A 116 -4.73 6.45 -12.64
CA VAL A 116 -4.09 6.56 -11.32
C VAL A 116 -3.56 5.20 -10.93
N ILE A 117 -2.30 5.10 -10.52
CA ILE A 117 -1.72 3.82 -10.08
C ILE A 117 -1.32 3.92 -8.63
N HIS A 118 -1.90 3.07 -7.78
CA HIS A 118 -1.58 2.97 -6.37
C HIS A 118 -0.70 1.76 -6.10
N TYR A 119 0.60 1.99 -6.04
CA TYR A 119 1.58 1.00 -5.57
C TYR A 119 1.68 1.05 -4.07
N GLY A 120 1.70 -0.11 -3.42
CA GLY A 120 1.87 -0.15 -1.98
C GLY A 120 2.14 -1.54 -1.47
N ASP A 121 2.36 -1.66 -0.17
CA ASP A 121 2.65 -2.93 0.49
C ASP A 121 1.38 -3.70 0.89
N SER A 122 1.44 -4.51 1.96
CA SER A 122 0.31 -5.30 2.45
C SER A 122 -0.89 -4.44 2.88
N GLN A 123 -0.70 -3.15 3.19
CA GLN A 123 -1.81 -2.30 3.66
C GLN A 123 -2.88 -2.05 2.59
N ILE A 124 -2.51 -2.09 1.30
CA ILE A 124 -3.44 -1.90 0.19
C ILE A 124 -3.97 -3.22 -0.38
N GLU A 125 -3.61 -4.35 0.21
CA GLU A 125 -4.18 -5.64 -0.16
C GLU A 125 -5.69 -5.68 0.00
N ASN A 126 -6.31 -6.54 -0.79
CA ASN A 126 -7.75 -6.64 -0.95
C ASN A 126 -8.42 -5.36 -1.45
N ASP A 127 -7.66 -4.39 -1.98
CA ASP A 127 -8.20 -3.17 -2.60
C ASP A 127 -9.00 -2.29 -1.63
N ARG A 128 -8.77 -2.42 -0.32
CA ARG A 128 -9.60 -1.77 0.72
C ARG A 128 -9.45 -0.25 0.80
N ILE A 129 -8.27 0.28 0.46
CA ILE A 129 -7.98 1.72 0.44
C ILE A 129 -8.23 2.28 -0.96
N SER A 130 -7.65 1.63 -1.96
CA SER A 130 -7.72 2.04 -3.37
C SER A 130 -9.14 2.08 -3.91
N SER A 131 -9.99 1.10 -3.57
CA SER A 131 -11.40 1.08 -4.00
C SER A 131 -12.18 2.30 -3.52
N TYR A 132 -11.88 2.83 -2.32
CA TYR A 132 -12.54 4.01 -1.82
C TYR A 132 -12.16 5.25 -2.64
N LEU A 133 -10.86 5.47 -2.85
CA LEU A 133 -10.39 6.58 -3.69
C LEU A 133 -10.95 6.47 -5.12
N ARG A 134 -10.96 5.25 -5.67
CA ARG A 134 -11.50 4.93 -6.99
C ARG A 134 -12.96 5.37 -7.09
N GLU A 135 -13.80 4.93 -6.17
CA GLU A 135 -15.23 5.25 -6.14
C GLU A 135 -15.48 6.76 -6.05
N ARG A 136 -14.75 7.45 -5.17
CA ARG A 136 -14.95 8.88 -4.94
C ARG A 136 -14.54 9.71 -6.15
N TRP A 137 -13.40 9.39 -6.77
CA TRP A 137 -12.93 10.12 -7.95
C TRP A 137 -13.72 9.78 -9.20
N GLN A 138 -14.07 8.51 -9.44
CA GLN A 138 -14.94 8.12 -10.57
C GLN A 138 -16.32 8.78 -10.45
N SER A 139 -16.90 8.86 -9.25
CA SER A 139 -18.14 9.61 -9.02
C SER A 139 -18.02 11.12 -9.30
N LEU A 140 -16.82 11.70 -9.12
CA LEU A 140 -16.60 13.13 -9.29
C LEU A 140 -16.39 13.54 -10.76
N ILE A 141 -15.65 12.74 -11.53
CA ILE A 141 -15.17 13.12 -12.88
C ILE A 141 -15.53 12.13 -13.98
N GLY A 142 -16.27 11.08 -13.66
CA GLY A 142 -16.57 9.98 -14.57
C GLY A 142 -15.43 8.97 -14.65
N GLY A 143 -15.72 7.84 -15.31
CA GLY A 143 -14.90 6.64 -15.29
C GLY A 143 -15.64 5.48 -14.66
N GLY A 144 -14.97 4.35 -14.57
CA GLY A 144 -15.57 3.14 -14.02
C GLY A 144 -14.71 1.91 -14.25
N GLY A 145 -15.17 0.79 -13.72
CA GLY A 145 -14.42 -0.45 -13.67
C GLY A 145 -13.44 -0.51 -12.50
N MET A 146 -12.66 -1.58 -12.44
CA MET A 146 -11.83 -1.94 -11.29
C MET A 146 -10.33 -1.66 -11.50
N GLY A 147 -9.94 -1.19 -12.69
CA GLY A 147 -8.54 -1.08 -13.07
C GLY A 147 -7.94 -2.44 -13.40
N TYR A 148 -6.62 -2.52 -13.39
CA TYR A 148 -5.88 -3.72 -13.68
C TYR A 148 -5.89 -4.72 -12.52
N LEU A 149 -5.93 -5.99 -12.92
CA LEU A 149 -5.81 -7.19 -12.12
C LEU A 149 -4.61 -8.00 -12.66
N PRO A 150 -3.90 -8.73 -11.79
CA PRO A 150 -2.88 -9.67 -12.24
C PRO A 150 -3.53 -10.84 -12.99
N ALA A 151 -2.84 -11.43 -13.96
CA ALA A 151 -3.32 -12.61 -14.66
C ALA A 151 -3.44 -13.86 -13.76
N ASN A 152 -2.65 -13.91 -12.69
CA ASN A 152 -2.77 -14.92 -11.64
C ASN A 152 -2.94 -14.21 -10.30
N ALA A 153 -4.19 -14.07 -9.85
CA ALA A 153 -4.52 -13.40 -8.59
C ALA A 153 -4.19 -14.31 -7.40
N TRP A 154 -3.34 -13.82 -6.49
CA TRP A 154 -2.92 -14.56 -5.29
C TRP A 154 -3.58 -14.05 -4.00
N ILE A 155 -4.36 -12.98 -4.09
CA ILE A 155 -5.13 -12.40 -3.01
C ILE A 155 -6.52 -12.00 -3.53
N PRO A 156 -7.56 -12.05 -2.68
CA PRO A 156 -8.87 -11.51 -3.02
C PRO A 156 -8.80 -10.03 -3.41
N HIS A 157 -9.77 -9.58 -4.20
CA HIS A 157 -9.93 -8.18 -4.60
C HIS A 157 -11.34 -7.71 -4.23
N LEU A 158 -11.48 -6.58 -3.54
CA LEU A 158 -12.81 -6.10 -3.14
C LEU A 158 -13.69 -5.76 -4.34
N SER A 159 -13.09 -5.19 -5.39
CA SER A 159 -13.84 -4.69 -6.55
C SER A 159 -14.04 -5.72 -7.67
N ALA A 160 -13.40 -6.89 -7.59
CA ALA A 160 -13.38 -7.85 -8.69
C ALA A 160 -13.43 -9.31 -8.20
N THR A 161 -14.11 -10.14 -8.97
CA THR A 161 -13.98 -11.60 -8.90
C THR A 161 -12.97 -12.01 -9.96
N HIS A 162 -12.07 -12.93 -9.61
CA HIS A 162 -11.04 -13.44 -10.49
C HIS A 162 -10.88 -14.94 -10.28
N SER A 163 -10.87 -15.69 -11.37
CA SER A 163 -10.55 -17.11 -11.41
C SER A 163 -9.68 -17.41 -12.63
N ASN A 164 -8.88 -18.45 -12.56
CA ASN A 164 -7.98 -18.85 -13.64
C ASN A 164 -7.67 -20.35 -13.56
N SER A 165 -7.12 -20.91 -14.63
CA SER A 165 -6.58 -22.27 -14.62
C SER A 165 -5.36 -22.41 -13.69
N ASP A 166 -5.08 -23.63 -13.24
CA ASP A 166 -4.05 -23.89 -12.22
C ASP A 166 -2.61 -23.75 -12.73
N ASN A 167 -2.40 -23.75 -14.05
CA ASN A 167 -1.07 -23.74 -14.67
C ASN A 167 -0.41 -22.37 -14.76
N TRP A 168 -1.04 -21.30 -14.26
CA TRP A 168 -0.43 -19.97 -14.24
C TRP A 168 0.66 -19.85 -13.16
N MET A 169 1.83 -19.39 -13.57
CA MET A 169 2.98 -19.07 -12.73
C MET A 169 3.19 -17.56 -12.69
N ARG A 170 3.28 -16.99 -11.49
CA ARG A 170 3.47 -15.56 -11.27
C ARG A 170 4.93 -15.23 -10.93
N TYR A 171 5.42 -14.12 -11.49
CA TYR A 171 6.77 -13.61 -11.27
C TYR A 171 6.73 -12.13 -10.87
N THR A 172 7.53 -11.74 -9.88
CA THR A 172 7.53 -10.38 -9.32
C THR A 172 8.92 -9.74 -9.28
N ALA A 173 8.98 -8.41 -9.42
CA ALA A 173 10.21 -7.62 -9.25
C ALA A 173 10.58 -7.37 -7.77
N PHE A 174 9.76 -7.87 -6.85
CA PHE A 174 9.85 -7.70 -5.41
C PHE A 174 9.64 -9.04 -4.72
N GLY A 175 10.06 -9.15 -3.45
CA GLY A 175 9.99 -10.41 -2.71
C GLY A 175 11.03 -11.42 -3.20
N ARG A 176 10.60 -12.66 -3.45
CA ARG A 176 11.46 -13.78 -3.83
C ARG A 176 12.05 -13.58 -5.23
N SER A 177 13.34 -13.90 -5.40
CA SER A 177 13.99 -13.94 -6.71
C SER A 177 13.51 -15.10 -7.57
N HIS A 178 13.43 -14.88 -8.87
CA HIS A 178 13.02 -15.87 -9.87
C HIS A 178 14.20 -16.17 -10.82
N PRO A 179 15.03 -17.18 -10.54
CA PRO A 179 16.25 -17.44 -11.32
C PRO A 179 15.98 -17.84 -12.77
N ASP A 180 14.80 -18.42 -13.03
CA ASP A 180 14.40 -18.86 -14.39
C ASP A 180 13.94 -17.69 -15.28
N ILE A 181 13.87 -16.47 -14.72
CA ILE A 181 13.50 -15.25 -15.44
C ILE A 181 14.76 -14.44 -15.72
N THR A 182 15.17 -14.40 -16.98
CA THR A 182 16.42 -13.78 -17.45
C THR A 182 16.28 -12.31 -17.87
N HIS A 183 15.05 -11.79 -17.95
CA HIS A 183 14.75 -10.40 -18.30
C HIS A 183 14.16 -9.63 -17.10
N ARG A 184 14.08 -8.31 -17.23
CA ARG A 184 13.55 -7.41 -16.18
C ARG A 184 12.22 -6.74 -16.55
N ARG A 185 11.53 -7.30 -17.55
CA ARG A 185 10.26 -6.79 -18.07
C ARG A 185 9.10 -7.22 -17.17
N PHE A 186 8.94 -6.56 -16.03
CA PHE A 186 7.87 -6.85 -15.08
C PHE A 186 6.61 -6.02 -15.29
N GLY A 187 6.56 -5.23 -16.36
CA GLY A 187 5.45 -4.34 -16.63
C GLY A 187 5.24 -3.27 -15.53
N PRO A 188 4.14 -2.52 -15.62
CA PRO A 188 3.73 -1.54 -14.61
C PRO A 188 3.45 -2.18 -13.26
N PHE A 189 2.82 -3.36 -13.22
CA PHE A 189 2.42 -4.05 -11.98
C PHE A 189 3.60 -4.59 -11.16
N GLN A 190 4.83 -4.40 -11.64
CA GLN A 190 6.03 -5.00 -11.07
C GLN A 190 5.88 -6.54 -10.98
N SER A 191 5.06 -7.12 -11.85
CA SER A 191 4.79 -8.54 -11.94
C SER A 191 4.21 -8.92 -13.31
N PHE A 192 4.41 -10.18 -13.70
CA PHE A 192 3.73 -10.80 -14.83
C PHE A 192 3.37 -12.25 -14.50
N ALA A 193 2.55 -12.88 -15.33
CA ALA A 193 2.30 -14.32 -15.24
C ALA A 193 2.49 -15.01 -16.60
N ARG A 194 2.83 -16.30 -16.54
CA ARG A 194 2.98 -17.21 -17.69
C ARG A 194 2.30 -18.53 -17.39
N PHE A 195 1.84 -19.25 -18.41
CA PHE A 195 1.27 -20.60 -18.25
C PHE A 195 2.11 -21.71 -18.89
N THR A 196 3.30 -21.35 -19.37
CA THR A 196 4.37 -22.26 -19.80
C THR A 196 5.69 -21.79 -19.20
N PRO A 197 6.74 -22.64 -19.17
CA PRO A 197 8.08 -22.21 -18.79
C PRO A 197 8.57 -21.00 -19.59
N ALA A 198 9.45 -20.19 -18.98
CA ALA A 198 10.11 -19.07 -19.67
C ALA A 198 11.23 -19.54 -20.62
N ASP A 199 11.87 -20.67 -20.32
CA ASP A 199 12.81 -21.31 -21.23
C ASP A 199 12.06 -22.00 -22.38
N THR A 200 12.29 -21.50 -23.59
CA THR A 200 11.74 -22.05 -24.82
C THR A 200 12.12 -23.51 -25.06
N ALA A 201 13.28 -23.98 -24.56
CA ALA A 201 13.72 -25.36 -24.73
C ALA A 201 12.81 -26.36 -24.00
N LEU A 202 12.11 -25.92 -22.95
CA LEU A 202 11.16 -26.71 -22.17
C LEU A 202 9.73 -26.67 -22.74
N CYS A 203 9.50 -25.89 -23.79
CA CYS A 203 8.19 -25.69 -24.41
C CYS A 203 7.98 -26.69 -25.56
N HIS A 204 7.48 -27.89 -25.26
CA HIS A 204 7.37 -28.99 -26.23
C HIS A 204 6.05 -29.03 -26.99
N SER A 205 4.93 -28.63 -26.37
CA SER A 205 3.59 -28.71 -26.94
C SER A 205 2.77 -27.46 -26.63
N VAL A 206 1.69 -27.25 -27.38
CA VAL A 206 0.71 -26.21 -27.08
C VAL A 206 0.05 -26.49 -25.74
N GLN A 207 -0.01 -25.46 -24.89
CA GLN A 207 -0.69 -25.46 -23.61
C GLN A 207 -1.86 -24.48 -23.66
N ASN A 208 -2.93 -24.83 -22.95
CA ASN A 208 -4.09 -23.95 -22.81
C ASN A 208 -4.14 -23.39 -21.39
N ALA A 209 -4.62 -22.16 -21.26
CA ALA A 209 -4.87 -21.53 -19.97
C ALA A 209 -6.08 -20.60 -20.09
N TRP A 210 -6.73 -20.30 -18.98
CA TRP A 210 -7.86 -19.36 -18.99
C TRP A 210 -7.83 -18.45 -17.79
N ILE A 211 -8.45 -17.29 -17.93
CA ILE A 211 -8.70 -16.29 -16.89
C ILE A 211 -10.12 -15.79 -17.05
N GLU A 212 -10.86 -15.68 -15.95
CA GLU A 212 -12.21 -15.15 -15.92
C GLU A 212 -12.32 -14.05 -14.86
N VAL A 213 -12.86 -12.91 -15.26
CA VAL A 213 -12.95 -11.71 -14.43
C VAL A 213 -14.32 -11.06 -14.55
N SER A 214 -14.81 -10.54 -13.42
CA SER A 214 -16.03 -9.75 -13.35
C SER A 214 -15.97 -8.79 -12.17
N ALA A 215 -16.87 -7.80 -12.11
CA ALA A 215 -17.02 -7.01 -10.89
C ALA A 215 -17.50 -7.86 -9.71
N SER A 216 -16.97 -7.58 -8.52
CA SER A 216 -17.45 -8.22 -7.30
C SER A 216 -18.70 -7.50 -6.76
N ASN A 217 -19.66 -8.26 -6.25
CA ASN A 217 -20.83 -7.75 -5.55
C ASN A 217 -20.50 -7.04 -4.22
N ARG A 218 -19.27 -7.17 -3.72
CA ARG A 218 -18.77 -6.47 -2.52
C ARG A 218 -18.14 -5.11 -2.83
N GLY A 219 -17.92 -4.81 -4.11
CA GLY A 219 -17.31 -3.56 -4.58
C GLY A 219 -18.28 -2.37 -4.55
N PHE A 220 -17.75 -1.19 -4.87
CA PHE A 220 -18.59 0.01 -5.04
C PHE A 220 -19.31 0.02 -6.40
N LYS A 221 -20.36 0.83 -6.53
CA LYS A 221 -21.21 0.82 -7.73
C LYS A 221 -20.45 1.09 -9.02
N ASN A 222 -19.49 2.03 -9.04
CA ASN A 222 -18.77 2.36 -10.27
C ASN A 222 -17.85 1.22 -10.76
N THR A 223 -17.58 0.20 -9.95
CA THR A 223 -16.82 -0.97 -10.40
C THR A 223 -17.61 -1.81 -11.40
N LEU A 224 -18.94 -1.67 -11.45
CA LEU A 224 -19.80 -2.30 -12.46
C LEU A 224 -19.82 -1.53 -13.80
N HIS A 225 -19.33 -0.28 -13.82
CA HIS A 225 -19.39 0.60 -14.98
C HIS A 225 -18.15 0.46 -15.87
N TYR A 226 -17.97 -0.70 -16.49
CA TYR A 226 -16.93 -0.93 -17.50
C TYR A 226 -17.55 -1.40 -18.81
N ASN A 227 -16.92 -1.04 -19.92
CA ASN A 227 -17.33 -1.40 -21.28
C ASN A 227 -16.13 -1.78 -22.17
N GLN A 228 -14.96 -1.96 -21.57
CA GLN A 228 -13.73 -2.29 -22.27
C GLN A 228 -12.89 -3.27 -21.45
N LEU A 229 -12.45 -4.34 -22.08
CA LEU A 229 -11.37 -5.20 -21.62
C LEU A 229 -10.06 -4.67 -22.21
N LYS A 230 -9.02 -4.58 -21.38
CA LYS A 230 -7.67 -4.27 -21.81
C LYS A 230 -6.69 -5.32 -21.27
N VAL A 231 -5.80 -5.83 -22.11
CA VAL A 231 -4.80 -6.85 -21.74
C VAL A 231 -3.42 -6.38 -22.15
N TRP A 232 -2.51 -6.20 -21.20
CA TRP A 232 -1.10 -5.98 -21.51
C TRP A 232 -0.34 -7.29 -21.50
N LEU A 233 0.39 -7.54 -22.58
CA LEU A 233 1.15 -8.77 -22.76
C LEU A 233 2.38 -8.57 -23.64
N GLY A 234 3.28 -9.54 -23.66
CA GLY A 234 4.46 -9.48 -24.50
C GLY A 234 5.46 -10.60 -24.27
N ASN A 235 6.67 -10.42 -24.80
CA ASN A 235 7.85 -11.23 -24.47
C ASN A 235 7.68 -12.76 -24.64
N ASN A 236 7.07 -13.16 -25.75
CA ASN A 236 7.02 -14.55 -26.24
C ASN A 236 7.80 -14.70 -27.55
N ALA A 237 8.18 -15.95 -27.83
CA ALA A 237 9.01 -16.34 -28.98
C ALA A 237 8.24 -17.05 -30.11
N MET A 238 6.97 -17.40 -29.88
CA MET A 238 6.15 -18.17 -30.82
C MET A 238 4.74 -17.59 -30.86
N ASP A 239 4.03 -17.79 -31.95
CA ASP A 239 2.63 -17.40 -32.08
C ASP A 239 1.77 -18.01 -30.97
N PHE A 240 0.71 -17.29 -30.61
CA PHE A 240 -0.26 -17.74 -29.63
C PHE A 240 -1.63 -17.17 -29.94
N GLU A 241 -2.65 -17.82 -29.40
CA GLU A 241 -4.03 -17.44 -29.58
C GLU A 241 -4.65 -16.93 -28.27
N ILE A 242 -5.58 -15.98 -28.41
CA ILE A 242 -6.47 -15.54 -27.33
C ILE A 242 -7.89 -15.51 -27.87
N ALA A 243 -8.79 -16.28 -27.26
CA ALA A 243 -10.23 -16.13 -27.41
C ALA A 243 -10.80 -15.34 -26.22
N VAL A 244 -11.67 -14.37 -26.49
CA VAL A 244 -12.33 -13.55 -25.48
C VAL A 244 -13.83 -13.77 -25.58
N SER A 245 -14.46 -14.17 -24.48
CA SER A 245 -15.90 -14.38 -24.38
C SER A 245 -16.51 -13.47 -23.31
N GLN A 246 -17.72 -12.99 -23.57
CA GLN A 246 -18.55 -12.21 -22.66
C GLN A 246 -19.82 -12.98 -22.33
N ASN A 247 -20.08 -13.21 -21.04
CA ASN A 247 -21.23 -13.98 -20.57
C ASN A 247 -21.37 -15.34 -21.29
N GLY A 248 -20.24 -16.01 -21.58
CA GLY A 248 -20.19 -17.29 -22.28
C GLY A 248 -20.26 -17.21 -23.82
N THR A 249 -20.47 -16.03 -24.41
CA THR A 249 -20.52 -15.84 -25.86
C THR A 249 -19.17 -15.32 -26.38
N LEU A 250 -18.61 -15.95 -27.41
CA LEU A 250 -17.36 -15.51 -28.05
C LEU A 250 -17.52 -14.10 -28.64
N LEU A 251 -16.64 -13.18 -28.25
CA LEU A 251 -16.57 -11.82 -28.78
C LEU A 251 -15.50 -11.68 -29.85
N GLN A 252 -14.27 -12.09 -29.55
CA GLN A 252 -13.12 -11.93 -30.45
C GLN A 252 -12.17 -13.12 -30.28
N HIS A 253 -11.46 -13.46 -31.36
CA HIS A 253 -10.40 -14.45 -31.37
C HIS A 253 -9.20 -13.85 -32.11
N PHE A 254 -8.03 -13.92 -31.47
CA PHE A 254 -6.79 -13.34 -31.97
C PHE A 254 -5.77 -14.44 -32.19
N LEU A 255 -5.08 -14.40 -33.34
CA LEU A 255 -3.79 -15.05 -33.55
C LEU A 255 -2.71 -13.97 -33.49
N ILE A 256 -1.81 -14.07 -32.52
CA ILE A 256 -0.83 -13.01 -32.21
C ILE A 256 0.57 -13.53 -32.52
N PRO A 257 1.36 -12.80 -33.36
CA PRO A 257 2.73 -13.19 -33.71
C PRO A 257 3.70 -13.02 -32.51
N PRO A 258 4.97 -13.43 -32.63
CA PRO A 258 5.92 -13.36 -31.53
C PRO A 258 6.21 -11.92 -31.10
N LEU A 259 6.23 -11.66 -29.79
CA LEU A 259 6.48 -10.33 -29.22
C LEU A 259 7.83 -10.28 -28.48
N LEU A 260 8.89 -10.81 -29.10
CA LEU A 260 10.25 -10.82 -28.53
C LEU A 260 10.66 -9.43 -28.06
N GLU A 261 10.94 -9.30 -26.75
CA GLU A 261 11.32 -8.05 -26.08
C GLU A 261 10.37 -6.86 -26.34
N LYS A 262 9.11 -7.15 -26.69
CA LYS A 262 8.07 -6.16 -26.94
C LYS A 262 6.93 -6.34 -25.94
N ASP A 263 6.18 -5.26 -25.73
CA ASP A 263 4.90 -5.26 -25.05
C ASP A 263 3.85 -4.61 -25.95
N THR A 264 2.62 -5.08 -25.84
CA THR A 264 1.45 -4.52 -26.52
C THR A 264 0.23 -4.60 -25.62
N ALA A 265 -0.79 -3.82 -25.97
CA ALA A 265 -2.08 -3.83 -25.31
C ALA A 265 -3.16 -4.27 -26.30
N LEU A 266 -3.92 -5.30 -25.95
CA LEU A 266 -5.17 -5.61 -26.63
C LEU A 266 -6.28 -4.77 -26.00
N LEU A 267 -7.10 -4.12 -26.83
CA LEU A 267 -8.27 -3.37 -26.41
C LEU A 267 -9.51 -4.00 -27.05
N ILE A 268 -10.41 -4.53 -26.22
CA ILE A 268 -11.60 -5.25 -26.65
C ILE A 268 -12.83 -4.51 -26.09
N PRO A 269 -13.60 -3.82 -26.95
CA PRO A 269 -14.91 -3.29 -26.56
C PRO A 269 -15.84 -4.42 -26.12
N LEU A 270 -16.59 -4.18 -25.05
CA LEU A 270 -17.60 -5.11 -24.54
C LEU A 270 -18.98 -4.66 -25.01
N ASN A 271 -19.86 -5.60 -25.33
CA ASN A 271 -21.19 -5.32 -25.84
C ASN A 271 -22.14 -4.86 -24.73
N GLU A 272 -21.93 -5.40 -23.52
CA GLU A 272 -22.69 -5.08 -22.31
C GLU A 272 -21.77 -4.57 -21.19
N MET A 273 -22.32 -3.69 -20.33
CA MET A 273 -21.62 -3.22 -19.14
C MET A 273 -21.72 -4.21 -17.99
N GLY A 274 -20.67 -4.32 -17.17
CA GLY A 274 -20.73 -5.11 -15.94
C GLY A 274 -20.69 -6.63 -16.13
N SER A 275 -20.37 -7.10 -17.34
CA SER A 275 -20.42 -8.53 -17.70
C SER A 275 -19.23 -9.34 -17.20
N THR A 276 -19.42 -10.66 -17.08
CA THR A 276 -18.31 -11.59 -16.89
C THR A 276 -17.54 -11.75 -18.19
N VAL A 277 -16.21 -11.63 -18.13
CA VAL A 277 -15.31 -11.73 -19.27
C VAL A 277 -14.33 -12.86 -19.04
N ARG A 278 -14.23 -13.76 -20.02
CA ARG A 278 -13.33 -14.91 -20.02
C ARG A 278 -12.31 -14.77 -21.15
N LEU A 279 -11.05 -14.98 -20.83
CA LEU A 279 -9.93 -15.03 -21.76
C LEU A 279 -9.40 -16.47 -21.78
N GLU A 280 -9.30 -17.06 -22.96
CA GLU A 280 -8.76 -18.40 -23.17
C GLU A 280 -7.52 -18.29 -24.07
N PHE A 281 -6.39 -18.73 -23.54
CA PHE A 281 -5.08 -18.65 -24.16
C PHE A 281 -4.70 -20.03 -24.69
N SER A 282 -4.10 -20.06 -25.88
CA SER A 282 -3.46 -21.27 -26.42
C SER A 282 -2.08 -20.91 -26.95
N ALA A 283 -1.02 -21.47 -26.37
CA ALA A 283 0.34 -21.15 -26.77
C ALA A 283 1.29 -22.32 -26.53
N ARG A 284 2.26 -22.51 -27.43
CA ARG A 284 3.43 -23.33 -27.12
C ARG A 284 4.40 -22.60 -26.19
N HIS A 285 4.56 -21.29 -26.37
CA HIS A 285 5.36 -20.43 -25.51
C HIS A 285 4.52 -19.24 -25.05
N SER A 286 4.11 -19.26 -23.79
CA SER A 286 3.26 -18.25 -23.15
C SER A 286 3.81 -16.84 -23.34
N PRO A 287 2.97 -15.83 -23.63
CA PRO A 287 3.34 -14.45 -23.36
C PRO A 287 3.51 -14.22 -21.86
N ASP A 288 4.33 -13.24 -21.52
CA ASP A 288 4.23 -12.56 -20.24
C ASP A 288 2.93 -11.76 -20.26
N VAL A 289 1.98 -12.09 -19.39
CA VAL A 289 0.78 -11.28 -19.20
C VAL A 289 1.04 -10.31 -18.04
N TYR A 290 1.14 -9.02 -18.37
CA TYR A 290 1.48 -7.94 -17.44
C TYR A 290 0.28 -7.43 -16.63
N GLY A 291 -0.94 -7.64 -17.13
CA GLY A 291 -2.17 -7.28 -16.41
C GLY A 291 -3.40 -7.27 -17.31
N ILE A 292 -4.57 -7.45 -16.69
CA ILE A 292 -5.88 -7.45 -17.34
C ILE A 292 -6.74 -6.40 -16.66
N SER A 293 -7.39 -5.52 -17.40
CA SER A 293 -8.26 -4.49 -16.85
C SER A 293 -9.65 -4.55 -17.46
N LEU A 294 -10.66 -4.45 -16.60
CA LEU A 294 -12.02 -4.10 -16.97
C LEU A 294 -12.25 -2.64 -16.59
N GLU A 295 -12.44 -1.80 -17.60
CA GLU A 295 -12.47 -0.34 -17.44
C GLU A 295 -13.54 0.31 -18.32
N SER A 296 -13.90 1.54 -17.98
CA SER A 296 -14.62 2.42 -18.89
C SER A 296 -13.68 2.96 -19.96
N SER A 297 -14.14 3.09 -21.19
CA SER A 297 -13.41 3.70 -22.31
C SER A 297 -13.14 5.20 -22.14
N THR A 298 -13.75 5.84 -21.14
CA THR A 298 -13.54 7.25 -20.79
C THR A 298 -13.47 7.47 -19.28
N GLY A 299 -12.87 8.59 -18.86
CA GLY A 299 -12.80 9.00 -17.46
C GLY A 299 -11.63 8.39 -16.70
N LEU A 300 -11.76 8.28 -15.37
CA LEU A 300 -10.69 7.82 -14.50
C LEU A 300 -10.70 6.31 -14.27
N VAL A 301 -9.51 5.72 -14.39
CA VAL A 301 -9.22 4.35 -13.99
C VAL A 301 -8.20 4.39 -12.86
N LEU A 302 -8.42 3.61 -11.80
CA LEU A 302 -7.50 3.53 -10.65
C LEU A 302 -7.10 2.09 -10.36
N ASP A 303 -5.80 1.84 -10.41
CA ASP A 303 -5.22 0.52 -10.19
C ASP A 303 -4.74 0.33 -8.76
N ASN A 304 -5.02 -0.84 -8.20
CA ASN A 304 -4.47 -1.28 -6.92
C ASN A 304 -3.34 -2.27 -7.19
N VAL A 305 -2.09 -1.90 -6.87
CA VAL A 305 -0.90 -2.72 -7.10
C VAL A 305 -0.27 -3.12 -5.75
N PRO A 306 -0.84 -4.11 -5.05
CA PRO A 306 -0.30 -4.59 -3.79
C PRO A 306 0.98 -5.40 -4.01
N MET A 307 2.04 -4.98 -3.35
CA MET A 307 3.38 -5.52 -3.42
C MET A 307 3.79 -6.04 -2.05
N ARG A 308 3.24 -7.21 -1.67
CA ARG A 308 3.45 -7.81 -0.35
C ARG A 308 4.93 -7.84 0.04
N GLY A 309 5.24 -7.31 1.21
CA GLY A 309 6.59 -7.26 1.77
C GLY A 309 7.55 -6.29 1.06
N ALA A 310 7.08 -5.52 0.07
CA ALA A 310 7.93 -4.53 -0.59
C ALA A 310 8.14 -3.31 0.31
N ASP A 311 9.34 -2.74 0.21
CA ASP A 311 9.77 -1.52 0.89
C ASP A 311 9.70 -0.28 -0.03
N GLY A 312 9.23 -0.44 -1.26
CA GLY A 312 9.15 0.61 -2.27
C GLY A 312 10.45 0.82 -3.06
N THR A 313 11.44 -0.07 -2.98
CA THR A 313 12.75 0.09 -3.64
C THR A 313 12.94 -0.68 -4.96
N SER A 314 11.91 -1.39 -5.44
CA SER A 314 12.06 -2.33 -6.56
C SER A 314 12.07 -1.71 -7.96
N PHE A 315 11.55 -0.50 -8.17
CA PHE A 315 11.34 0.06 -9.52
C PHE A 315 12.63 0.19 -10.34
N ALA A 316 13.74 0.58 -9.70
CA ALA A 316 15.06 0.63 -10.36
C ALA A 316 15.57 -0.74 -10.84
N ARG A 317 14.92 -1.85 -10.42
CA ARG A 317 15.24 -3.23 -10.79
C ARG A 317 14.38 -3.76 -11.94
N THR A 318 13.53 -2.94 -12.57
CA THR A 318 12.75 -3.36 -13.76
C THR A 318 13.29 -2.75 -15.04
N ASP A 319 12.70 -3.13 -16.17
CA ASP A 319 12.92 -2.51 -17.48
C ASP A 319 12.30 -1.10 -17.47
N LEU A 320 13.19 -0.10 -17.42
CA LEU A 320 12.77 1.31 -17.30
C LEU A 320 12.13 1.84 -18.60
N LYS A 321 12.50 1.28 -19.76
CA LYS A 321 11.91 1.69 -21.04
C LYS A 321 10.48 1.19 -21.13
N GLN A 322 10.23 -0.06 -20.73
CA GLN A 322 8.88 -0.61 -20.64
C GLN A 322 8.02 0.19 -19.65
N LEU A 323 8.56 0.50 -18.46
CA LEU A 323 7.80 1.23 -17.44
C LEU A 323 7.43 2.65 -17.92
N ALA A 324 8.36 3.37 -18.55
CA ALA A 324 8.08 4.68 -19.15
C ALA A 324 7.08 4.59 -20.31
N HIS A 325 7.20 3.57 -21.18
CA HIS A 325 6.26 3.32 -22.26
C HIS A 325 4.84 3.15 -21.74
N PHE A 326 4.65 2.36 -20.68
CA PHE A 326 3.36 2.16 -20.05
C PHE A 326 2.80 3.46 -19.47
N PHE A 327 3.58 4.21 -18.68
CA PHE A 327 3.10 5.45 -18.08
C PHE A 327 2.57 6.43 -19.13
N LYS A 328 3.29 6.54 -20.24
CA LYS A 328 2.91 7.37 -21.38
C LYS A 328 1.66 6.85 -22.09
N LYS A 329 1.61 5.55 -22.42
CA LYS A 329 0.49 4.96 -23.17
C LYS A 329 -0.82 4.96 -22.40
N GLU A 330 -0.76 4.70 -21.10
CA GLU A 330 -1.93 4.71 -20.22
C GLU A 330 -2.30 6.10 -19.68
N LYS A 331 -1.62 7.16 -20.13
CA LYS A 331 -1.87 8.54 -19.70
C LYS A 331 -1.93 8.65 -18.18
N THR A 332 -0.86 8.20 -17.52
CA THR A 332 -0.80 8.17 -16.05
C THR A 332 -0.81 9.59 -15.50
N ALA A 333 -1.88 9.96 -14.80
CA ALA A 333 -2.12 11.30 -14.28
C ALA A 333 -1.75 11.45 -12.79
N LEU A 334 -1.62 10.34 -12.06
CA LEU A 334 -1.15 10.33 -10.68
C LEU A 334 -0.52 8.97 -10.35
N ILE A 335 0.63 9.00 -9.66
CA ILE A 335 1.24 7.82 -9.05
C ILE A 335 1.12 7.98 -7.53
N ILE A 336 0.52 6.99 -6.87
CA ILE A 336 0.45 6.90 -5.42
C ILE A 336 1.41 5.79 -4.96
N LEU A 337 2.27 6.11 -3.99
CA LEU A 337 3.25 5.19 -3.41
C LEU A 337 2.97 5.07 -1.91
N GLN A 338 2.48 3.92 -1.44
CA GLN A 338 2.22 3.64 -0.03
C GLN A 338 3.21 2.61 0.51
N PHE A 339 4.31 3.08 1.08
CA PHE A 339 5.42 2.25 1.54
C PHE A 339 6.06 2.79 2.81
N GLY A 340 6.94 1.97 3.38
CA GLY A 340 7.83 2.33 4.47
C GLY A 340 7.73 1.37 5.64
N GLY A 341 6.54 0.80 5.89
CA GLY A 341 6.30 -0.07 7.05
C GLY A 341 7.26 -1.26 7.08
N ASN A 342 7.44 -1.94 5.95
CA ASN A 342 8.31 -3.12 5.86
C ASN A 342 9.80 -2.84 6.10
N ALA A 343 10.26 -1.59 6.01
CA ALA A 343 11.66 -1.26 6.30
C ALA A 343 11.91 -1.18 7.82
N VAL A 344 10.89 -0.79 8.59
CA VAL A 344 11.00 -0.41 10.01
C VAL A 344 11.61 -1.51 10.89
N PRO A 345 11.17 -2.79 10.80
CA PRO A 345 11.73 -3.86 11.64
C PRO A 345 13.22 -4.14 11.39
N TYR A 346 13.77 -3.69 10.26
CA TYR A 346 15.16 -3.92 9.87
C TYR A 346 16.06 -2.68 10.09
N LEU A 347 15.50 -1.57 10.58
CA LEU A 347 16.26 -0.39 10.91
C LEU A 347 17.07 -0.62 12.20
N LYS A 348 18.37 -0.32 12.14
CA LYS A 348 19.28 -0.48 13.28
C LYS A 348 19.35 0.78 14.16
N ASP A 349 19.32 1.94 13.52
CA ASP A 349 19.52 3.25 14.14
C ASP A 349 18.89 4.35 13.26
N ARG A 350 18.99 5.59 13.75
CA ARG A 350 18.50 6.79 13.06
C ARG A 350 19.19 7.04 11.72
N GLU A 351 20.46 6.70 11.58
CA GLU A 351 21.15 6.87 10.30
C GLU A 351 20.66 5.88 9.25
N ALA A 352 20.40 4.63 9.65
CA ALA A 352 19.81 3.61 8.80
C ALA A 352 18.40 4.04 8.35
N ALA A 353 17.62 4.66 9.24
CA ALA A 353 16.34 5.26 8.90
C ALA A 353 16.49 6.35 7.80
N GLY A 354 17.44 7.28 7.97
CA GLY A 354 17.76 8.30 6.97
C GLY A 354 18.19 7.71 5.61
N ARG A 355 19.11 6.74 5.62
CA ARG A 355 19.56 6.03 4.40
C ARG A 355 18.41 5.32 3.70
N SER A 356 17.53 4.63 4.45
CA SER A 356 16.36 3.96 3.89
C SER A 356 15.40 4.96 3.23
N ALA A 357 15.10 6.08 3.89
CA ALA A 357 14.24 7.13 3.35
C ALA A 357 14.84 7.74 2.06
N ALA A 358 16.16 7.99 2.05
CA ALA A 358 16.86 8.47 0.87
C ALA A 358 16.81 7.47 -0.30
N ASN A 359 16.85 6.16 -0.02
CA ASN A 359 16.70 5.10 -1.03
C ASN A 359 15.33 5.14 -1.70
N ILE A 360 14.26 5.26 -0.92
CA ILE A 360 12.90 5.40 -1.44
C ILE A 360 12.76 6.69 -2.27
N ALA A 361 13.30 7.81 -1.80
CA ALA A 361 13.26 9.07 -2.54
C ALA A 361 13.99 9.01 -3.90
N ARG A 362 14.99 8.13 -4.06
CA ARG A 362 15.58 7.87 -5.40
C ARG A 362 14.58 7.21 -6.35
N GLN A 363 13.71 6.34 -5.86
CA GLN A 363 12.64 5.72 -6.65
C GLN A 363 11.58 6.75 -7.03
N VAL A 364 11.22 7.68 -6.12
CA VAL A 364 10.33 8.80 -6.44
C VAL A 364 10.90 9.63 -7.59
N ARG A 365 12.18 10.02 -7.53
CA ARG A 365 12.84 10.76 -8.61
C ARG A 365 12.87 9.98 -9.92
N LEU A 366 13.15 8.67 -9.86
CA LEU A 366 13.11 7.80 -11.02
C LEU A 366 11.71 7.78 -11.65
N LEU A 367 10.67 7.51 -10.87
CA LEU A 367 9.29 7.45 -11.36
C LEU A 367 8.83 8.78 -11.95
N ARG A 368 9.15 9.93 -11.31
CA ARG A 368 8.87 11.25 -11.88
C ARG A 368 9.52 11.42 -13.25
N LYS A 369 10.77 11.00 -13.40
CA LYS A 369 11.49 11.07 -14.69
C LYS A 369 10.84 10.17 -15.75
N LEU A 370 10.48 8.94 -15.40
CA LEU A 370 9.90 7.97 -16.35
C LEU A 370 8.46 8.32 -16.76
N SER A 371 7.74 9.05 -15.92
CA SER A 371 6.34 9.45 -16.14
C SER A 371 6.19 10.89 -16.66
N GLU A 372 7.23 11.48 -17.24
CA GLU A 372 7.17 12.86 -17.78
C GLU A 372 6.70 13.90 -16.73
N ASN A 373 7.15 13.74 -15.47
CA ASN A 373 6.77 14.53 -14.29
C ASN A 373 5.31 14.40 -13.83
N THR A 374 4.65 13.26 -14.07
CA THR A 374 3.36 12.95 -13.43
C THR A 374 3.41 13.24 -11.92
N PRO A 375 2.37 13.90 -11.35
CA PRO A 375 2.24 14.09 -9.92
C PRO A 375 2.43 12.80 -9.12
N ILE A 376 3.16 12.88 -8.01
CA ILE A 376 3.36 11.77 -7.09
C ILE A 376 2.88 12.14 -5.69
N LEU A 377 2.03 11.27 -5.15
CA LEU A 377 1.67 11.24 -3.73
C LEU A 377 2.39 10.06 -3.07
N PHE A 378 3.13 10.32 -2.01
CA PHE A 378 3.71 9.30 -1.17
C PHE A 378 2.95 9.21 0.16
N ILE A 379 2.42 8.05 0.49
CA ILE A 379 1.78 7.76 1.77
C ILE A 379 2.83 7.08 2.66
N GLY A 380 3.16 7.73 3.76
CA GLY A 380 4.10 7.21 4.75
C GLY A 380 3.62 5.94 5.46
N PRO A 381 4.50 5.30 6.26
CA PRO A 381 4.10 4.17 7.07
C PRO A 381 2.98 4.56 8.05
N SER A 382 2.09 3.61 8.34
CA SER A 382 1.21 3.67 9.50
C SER A 382 2.03 3.69 10.79
N ASP A 383 1.38 4.03 11.92
CA ASP A 383 1.92 3.59 13.21
C ASP A 383 2.03 2.05 13.22
N MET A 384 2.99 1.53 13.97
CA MET A 384 3.13 0.10 14.25
C MET A 384 3.77 -0.08 15.62
N SER A 385 3.35 -1.10 16.35
CA SER A 385 3.80 -1.29 17.72
C SER A 385 4.63 -2.56 17.90
N VAL A 386 5.59 -2.47 18.81
CA VAL A 386 6.37 -3.61 19.30
C VAL A 386 6.10 -3.80 20.78
N LYS A 387 6.20 -5.04 21.25
CA LYS A 387 6.09 -5.35 22.66
C LYS A 387 7.40 -4.99 23.36
N VAL A 388 7.33 -4.06 24.31
CA VAL A 388 8.44 -3.68 25.19
C VAL A 388 7.98 -3.92 26.63
N ARG A 389 8.61 -4.91 27.29
CA ARG A 389 8.13 -5.43 28.60
C ARG A 389 6.65 -5.84 28.48
N ASP A 390 5.77 -5.24 29.27
CA ASP A 390 4.35 -5.57 29.35
C ASP A 390 3.44 -4.65 28.51
N ALA A 391 4.01 -3.70 27.76
CA ALA A 391 3.25 -2.76 26.95
C ALA A 391 3.59 -2.87 25.46
N PHE A 392 2.59 -2.65 24.62
CA PHE A 392 2.81 -2.34 23.21
C PHE A 392 3.06 -0.84 23.08
N VAL A 393 4.14 -0.48 22.40
CA VAL A 393 4.52 0.91 22.14
C VAL A 393 4.90 1.07 20.68
N THR A 394 4.75 2.27 20.12
CA THR A 394 5.24 2.58 18.76
C THR A 394 6.69 2.12 18.60
N HIS A 395 7.02 1.54 17.44
CA HIS A 395 8.38 1.11 17.14
C HIS A 395 9.37 2.30 17.31
N PRO A 396 10.46 2.15 18.10
CA PRO A 396 11.30 3.29 18.52
C PRO A 396 11.88 4.13 17.38
N LEU A 397 12.20 3.50 16.24
CA LEU A 397 12.76 4.19 15.07
C LEU A 397 11.71 4.72 14.08
N LEU A 398 10.42 4.50 14.33
CA LEU A 398 9.37 4.85 13.36
C LEU A 398 9.24 6.37 13.17
N SER A 399 9.26 7.14 14.26
CA SER A 399 9.17 8.60 14.20
C SER A 399 10.36 9.23 13.49
N ASP A 400 11.59 8.74 13.74
CA ASP A 400 12.79 9.16 13.03
C ASP A 400 12.74 8.83 11.54
N TYR A 401 12.22 7.65 11.21
CA TYR A 401 12.06 7.22 9.83
C TYR A 401 10.99 8.01 9.08
N ARG A 402 9.83 8.25 9.70
CA ARG A 402 8.77 9.12 9.19
C ARG A 402 9.30 10.52 8.89
N ASP A 403 9.99 11.14 9.85
CA ASP A 403 10.52 12.50 9.68
C ASP A 403 11.58 12.55 8.56
N SER A 404 12.40 11.50 8.42
CA SER A 404 13.34 11.36 7.30
C SER A 404 12.63 11.19 5.95
N LEU A 405 11.54 10.42 5.89
CA LEU A 405 10.71 10.27 4.69
C LEU A 405 10.10 11.60 4.29
N ILE A 406 9.50 12.35 5.23
CA ILE A 406 8.94 13.68 4.96
C ILE A 406 9.99 14.55 4.28
N LEU A 407 11.19 14.66 4.86
CA LEU A 407 12.27 15.47 4.30
C LEU A 407 12.66 15.03 2.88
N HIS A 408 12.98 13.75 2.69
CA HIS A 408 13.54 13.26 1.42
C HIS A 408 12.50 13.19 0.29
N ILE A 409 11.26 12.86 0.59
CA ILE A 409 10.18 12.74 -0.39
C ILE A 409 9.73 14.13 -0.86
N THR A 410 9.53 15.07 0.06
CA THR A 410 9.15 16.44 -0.31
C THR A 410 10.28 17.15 -1.06
N SER A 411 11.54 16.88 -0.72
CA SER A 411 12.70 17.35 -1.49
C SER A 411 12.81 16.70 -2.88
N ALA A 412 12.25 15.50 -3.08
CA ALA A 412 12.15 14.87 -4.40
C ALA A 412 11.02 15.46 -5.26
N GLY A 413 10.27 16.44 -4.74
CA GLY A 413 9.18 17.12 -5.44
C GLY A 413 7.85 16.35 -5.46
N ALA A 414 7.66 15.41 -4.52
CA ALA A 414 6.39 14.72 -4.31
C ALA A 414 5.66 15.27 -3.09
N ALA A 415 4.33 15.09 -3.05
CA ALA A 415 3.56 15.31 -1.83
C ALA A 415 3.69 14.10 -0.90
N TYR A 416 3.75 14.35 0.41
CA TYR A 416 3.82 13.33 1.45
C TYR A 416 2.56 13.38 2.32
N TYR A 417 1.85 12.26 2.45
CA TYR A 417 0.76 12.10 3.41
C TYR A 417 1.25 11.33 4.63
N ASP A 418 1.16 11.97 5.80
CA ASP A 418 1.56 11.40 7.10
C ASP A 418 0.44 10.53 7.66
N LEU A 419 0.41 9.26 7.23
CA LEU A 419 -0.57 8.28 7.68
C LEU A 419 -0.47 8.04 9.20
N MET A 420 0.75 8.00 9.75
CA MET A 420 0.97 7.85 11.19
C MET A 420 0.32 9.00 11.97
N GLU A 421 0.48 10.25 11.54
CA GLU A 421 -0.19 11.39 12.17
C GLU A 421 -1.71 11.35 11.96
N ALA A 422 -2.18 10.94 10.79
CA ALA A 422 -3.61 10.81 10.49
C ALA A 422 -4.31 9.74 11.37
N MET A 423 -3.58 8.72 11.81
CA MET A 423 -4.06 7.74 12.80
C MET A 423 -4.14 8.30 14.22
N GLY A 424 -3.44 9.41 14.49
CA GLY A 424 -3.33 10.04 15.81
C GLY A 424 -1.93 10.03 16.39
N GLY A 425 -0.90 9.71 15.60
CA GLY A 425 0.50 9.75 16.00
C GLY A 425 0.96 8.52 16.80
N GLU A 426 1.95 8.72 17.66
CA GLU A 426 2.49 7.64 18.50
C GLU A 426 1.42 6.99 19.39
N GLY A 427 1.51 5.66 19.52
CA GLY A 427 0.55 4.81 20.21
C GLY A 427 -0.82 4.69 19.54
N SER A 428 -1.01 5.28 18.35
CA SER A 428 -2.29 5.19 17.64
C SER A 428 -2.60 3.76 17.23
N MET A 429 -1.59 2.96 16.89
CA MET A 429 -1.79 1.56 16.54
C MET A 429 -2.40 0.77 17.71
N VAL A 430 -1.88 0.94 18.93
CA VAL A 430 -2.49 0.33 20.13
C VAL A 430 -3.93 0.77 20.30
N ARG A 431 -4.21 2.07 20.18
CA ARG A 431 -5.58 2.60 20.28
C ARG A 431 -6.51 2.05 19.19
N TRP A 432 -5.99 1.81 17.99
CA TRP A 432 -6.72 1.21 16.88
C TRP A 432 -6.97 -0.29 17.07
N VAL A 433 -6.08 -1.01 17.75
CA VAL A 433 -6.30 -2.42 18.11
C VAL A 433 -7.40 -2.54 19.17
N THR A 434 -7.40 -1.65 20.16
CA THR A 434 -8.33 -1.69 21.30
C THR A 434 -9.61 -0.89 21.07
N SER A 435 -9.83 -0.33 19.88
CA SER A 435 -11.06 0.40 19.58
C SER A 435 -12.25 -0.54 19.40
N ASP A 436 -13.47 -0.02 19.50
CA ASP A 436 -14.69 -0.76 19.19
C ASP A 436 -15.49 -0.04 18.08
N PRO A 437 -15.59 -0.63 16.86
CA PRO A 437 -14.95 -1.88 16.45
C PRO A 437 -13.41 -1.72 16.31
N PRO A 438 -12.64 -2.83 16.34
CA PRO A 438 -11.19 -2.77 16.12
C PRO A 438 -10.84 -2.23 14.73
N LEU A 439 -9.96 -1.24 14.68
CA LEU A 439 -9.44 -0.63 13.45
C LEU A 439 -8.13 -1.28 12.99
N ALA A 440 -7.40 -1.93 13.90
CA ALA A 440 -6.19 -2.70 13.58
C ALA A 440 -6.24 -4.12 14.12
N ALA A 441 -5.49 -5.02 13.47
CA ALA A 441 -5.34 -6.41 13.87
C ALA A 441 -4.43 -6.54 15.10
N THR A 442 -4.56 -7.64 15.83
CA THR A 442 -3.78 -7.95 17.04
C THR A 442 -2.29 -8.21 16.79
N ASP A 443 -1.84 -8.11 15.54
CA ASP A 443 -0.42 -8.07 15.19
C ASP A 443 0.20 -6.67 15.37
N TYR A 444 -0.62 -5.65 15.69
CA TYR A 444 -0.22 -4.26 15.88
C TYR A 444 0.52 -3.67 14.66
N ILE A 445 0.18 -4.14 13.46
CA ILE A 445 0.75 -3.70 12.19
C ILE A 445 -0.36 -3.46 11.15
N HIS A 446 -1.25 -4.43 10.92
CA HIS A 446 -2.20 -4.40 9.81
C HIS A 446 -3.56 -3.82 10.20
N PHE A 447 -4.20 -3.12 9.27
CA PHE A 447 -5.57 -2.63 9.48
C PHE A 447 -6.63 -3.72 9.32
N THR A 448 -7.70 -3.64 10.11
CA THR A 448 -8.97 -4.35 9.82
C THR A 448 -9.65 -3.70 8.62
N PRO A 449 -10.72 -4.29 8.05
CA PRO A 449 -11.52 -3.61 7.02
C PRO A 449 -12.03 -2.23 7.45
N ALA A 450 -12.45 -2.07 8.71
CA ALA A 450 -12.91 -0.80 9.27
C ALA A 450 -11.78 0.24 9.37
N GLY A 451 -10.59 -0.16 9.82
CA GLY A 451 -9.43 0.75 9.87
C GLY A 451 -8.91 1.15 8.49
N ALA A 452 -8.88 0.21 7.54
CA ALA A 452 -8.49 0.51 6.16
C ALA A 452 -9.48 1.50 5.53
N ARG A 453 -10.78 1.35 5.82
CA ARG A 453 -11.82 2.28 5.40
C ARG A 453 -11.60 3.68 6.00
N LEU A 454 -11.39 3.78 7.31
CA LEU A 454 -11.15 5.05 7.99
C LEU A 454 -9.87 5.74 7.46
N ALA A 455 -8.80 4.99 7.23
CA ALA A 455 -7.56 5.50 6.66
C ALA A 455 -7.79 6.09 5.25
N ALA A 456 -8.59 5.42 4.43
CA ALA A 456 -8.93 5.88 3.09
C ALA A 456 -9.81 7.14 3.10
N GLU A 457 -10.76 7.23 4.05
CA GLU A 457 -11.61 8.42 4.25
C GLU A 457 -10.77 9.65 4.61
N LYS A 458 -9.91 9.53 5.63
CA LYS A 458 -8.99 10.61 6.04
C LYS A 458 -8.07 11.06 4.91
N LEU A 459 -7.57 10.11 4.11
CA LEU A 459 -6.74 10.39 2.95
C LEU A 459 -7.53 11.17 1.89
N TYR A 460 -8.74 10.72 1.55
CA TYR A 460 -9.57 11.42 0.57
C TYR A 460 -9.91 12.84 1.02
N GLU A 461 -10.29 13.03 2.30
CA GLU A 461 -10.63 14.33 2.88
C GLU A 461 -9.48 15.33 2.76
N ILE A 462 -8.24 14.92 3.08
CA ILE A 462 -7.09 15.83 2.97
C ILE A 462 -6.76 16.17 1.51
N LEU A 463 -6.87 15.20 0.60
CA LEU A 463 -6.61 15.43 -0.82
C LEU A 463 -7.67 16.34 -1.44
N GLU A 464 -8.93 16.18 -1.03
CA GLU A 464 -10.03 17.03 -1.48
C GLU A 464 -9.90 18.45 -0.92
N SER A 465 -9.47 18.60 0.35
CA SER A 465 -9.17 19.90 0.94
C SER A 465 -8.06 20.64 0.18
N ASP A 466 -6.94 19.96 -0.12
CA ASP A 466 -5.82 20.52 -0.88
C ASP A 466 -6.25 20.89 -2.32
N ARG A 467 -7.05 20.03 -2.97
CA ARG A 467 -7.66 20.30 -4.28
C ARG A 467 -8.51 21.57 -4.26
N MET A 468 -9.40 21.70 -3.28
CA MET A 468 -10.30 22.86 -3.15
C MET A 468 -9.53 24.15 -2.86
N GLN A 469 -8.48 24.08 -2.03
CA GLN A 469 -7.59 25.21 -1.77
C GLN A 469 -6.84 25.63 -3.04
N HIS A 470 -6.31 24.68 -3.81
CA HIS A 470 -5.64 24.95 -5.07
C HIS A 470 -6.57 25.66 -6.07
N LEU A 471 -7.78 25.13 -6.28
CA LEU A 471 -8.76 25.72 -7.21
C LEU A 471 -9.23 27.12 -6.77
N LYS A 472 -9.37 27.35 -5.46
CA LYS A 472 -9.70 28.69 -4.92
C LYS A 472 -8.57 29.70 -5.18
N ASN A 473 -7.32 29.28 -5.00
CA ASN A 473 -6.17 30.14 -5.25
C ASN A 473 -5.99 30.45 -6.75
N ARG A 474 -6.33 29.51 -7.63
CA ARG A 474 -6.33 29.73 -9.08
C ARG A 474 -7.31 30.82 -9.48
N LYS A 475 -8.56 30.77 -9.00
CA LYS A 475 -9.60 31.78 -9.31
C LYS A 475 -9.23 33.21 -8.84
N ARG A 476 -8.30 33.35 -7.89
CA ARG A 476 -7.85 34.64 -7.37
C ARG A 476 -6.70 35.27 -8.17
N LYS A 477 -6.03 34.50 -9.04
CA LYS A 477 -5.04 35.05 -9.98
C LYS A 477 -5.79 35.35 -11.29
N PRO A 478 -5.84 36.62 -11.77
CA PRO A 478 -6.38 36.89 -13.10
C PRO A 478 -5.54 36.14 -14.15
N GLU A 479 -6.20 35.59 -15.17
CA GLU A 479 -5.51 35.07 -16.36
C GLU A 479 -4.63 36.19 -16.95
N PRO A 480 -3.38 35.91 -17.35
CA PRO A 480 -2.62 36.89 -18.11
C PRO A 480 -3.41 37.25 -19.38
N PRO A 481 -3.43 38.52 -19.80
CA PRO A 481 -4.20 38.93 -20.97
C PRO A 481 -3.75 38.12 -22.19
N ASN A 482 -4.74 37.57 -22.90
CA ASN A 482 -4.56 36.95 -24.21
C ASN A 482 -3.90 37.97 -25.14
N HIS A 483 -2.58 37.88 -25.34
CA HIS A 483 -1.89 38.60 -26.40
C HIS A 483 -2.29 37.96 -27.74
N THR A 484 -3.47 38.34 -28.23
CA THR A 484 -3.79 38.25 -29.65
C THR A 484 -2.95 39.31 -30.35
N HIS A 485 -1.81 38.91 -30.89
CA HIS A 485 -1.11 39.71 -31.89
C HIS A 485 -1.96 39.68 -33.17
N SER A 486 -2.83 40.68 -33.34
CA SER A 486 -3.30 41.07 -34.68
C SER A 486 -2.13 41.78 -35.36
N VAL A 487 -1.40 41.04 -36.21
CA VAL A 487 -0.50 41.66 -37.17
C VAL A 487 -1.38 42.32 -38.23
N ASN A 488 -1.53 43.65 -38.13
CA ASN A 488 -1.95 44.47 -39.25
C ASN A 488 -0.76 44.56 -40.21
N GLU A 489 -0.89 43.97 -41.39
CA GLU A 489 -0.04 44.31 -42.54
C GLU A 489 -0.40 45.73 -43.01
N PRO A 490 0.58 46.64 -43.18
CA PRO A 490 0.37 47.83 -43.99
C PRO A 490 0.65 47.49 -45.45
N GLY A 491 -0.37 47.65 -46.29
CA GLY A 491 -0.20 47.57 -47.74
C GLY A 491 0.66 48.71 -48.28
N ILE A 492 1.57 48.35 -49.18
CA ILE A 492 1.94 49.07 -50.42
C ILE A 492 2.30 48.01 -51.46
#